data_AF-A0A951DTS2-F1
#
_entry.id   AF-A0A951DTS2-F1
#
_cell.length_a   1.000
_cell.length_b   1.000
_cell.length_c   1.000
_cell.angle_alpha   90.00
_cell.angle_beta   90.00
_cell.angle_gamma   90.00
#
_symmetry.space_group_name_H-M   'P 1'
#
loop_
_entity.id
_entity.type
_entity.pdbx_description
1 polymer ?
#
loop_
_entity_poly.entity_id
_entity_poly.type
_entity_poly.pdbx_seq_one_letter_code
_entity_poly.pdbx_strand_id
1 'polypeptide(L)'
;AVITMAVHKDPVSRENLPLSEAAKRLEAAGADVVGFNCIRGPWTMLPLLAEVRAAVKCHVAALPVPYRTTQEEPTFQSLSDSHWHDFPEGRPFPTSLDPFVCNRHEIGEFAKKAHAIGVHYLGVCCGAGPHHIRAMAEALGRHPPASRYSPDMTKHAFFGSNKRLKAHNIAYAGKL
;
A
#
# COMPACT_ATOMS: atom_id res chain seq x y z
N ALA A 1 -18.12 -14.11 6.17
CA ALA A 1 -17.39 -13.90 4.90
C ALA A 1 -16.46 -12.69 4.97
N VAL A 2 -15.48 -12.57 4.06
CA VAL A 2 -14.63 -11.38 3.87
C VAL A 2 -15.15 -10.60 2.66
N ILE A 3 -15.56 -9.34 2.86
CA ILE A 3 -16.09 -8.48 1.79
C ILE A 3 -15.34 -7.15 1.77
N THR A 4 -14.70 -6.81 0.65
CA THR A 4 -14.01 -5.52 0.49
C THR A 4 -14.57 -4.74 -0.69
N MET A 5 -14.55 -3.41 -0.56
CA MET A 5 -15.06 -2.49 -1.58
C MET A 5 -13.91 -1.72 -2.23
N ALA A 6 -13.95 -1.56 -3.55
CA ALA A 6 -13.03 -0.72 -4.28
C ALA A 6 -13.58 0.71 -4.39
N VAL A 7 -12.94 1.65 -3.69
CA VAL A 7 -13.42 3.03 -3.59
C VAL A 7 -12.83 3.88 -4.71
N HIS A 8 -13.67 4.41 -5.59
CA HIS A 8 -13.26 5.29 -6.69
C HIS A 8 -12.87 6.71 -6.20
N LYS A 9 -12.80 7.69 -7.11
CA LYS A 9 -12.37 9.06 -6.80
C LYS A 9 -13.25 9.72 -5.75
N ASP A 10 -14.55 9.52 -5.83
CA ASP A 10 -15.49 9.98 -4.81
C ASP A 10 -15.48 9.00 -3.62
N PRO A 11 -15.41 9.49 -2.38
CA PRO A 11 -15.34 8.65 -1.18
C PRO A 11 -16.74 8.14 -0.76
N VAL A 12 -17.54 7.68 -1.73
CA VAL A 12 -18.87 7.09 -1.54
C VAL A 12 -18.99 5.84 -2.39
N SER A 13 -19.98 5.00 -2.08
CA SER A 13 -20.35 3.91 -2.99
C SER A 13 -20.92 4.45 -4.31
N ARG A 14 -21.05 3.60 -5.33
CA ARG A 14 -21.69 3.99 -6.61
C ARG A 14 -23.16 4.38 -6.47
N GLU A 15 -23.79 3.99 -5.37
CA GLU A 15 -25.16 4.35 -5.01
C GLU A 15 -25.21 5.60 -4.12
N ASN A 16 -24.10 6.35 -4.01
CA ASN A 16 -23.94 7.54 -3.17
C ASN A 16 -24.14 7.30 -1.67
N LEU A 17 -24.00 6.07 -1.19
CA LEU A 17 -23.96 5.78 0.24
C LEU A 17 -22.61 6.16 0.85
N PRO A 18 -22.58 6.76 2.06
CA PRO A 18 -21.38 6.86 2.87
C PRO A 18 -20.73 5.48 3.07
N LEU A 19 -19.40 5.41 3.04
CA LEU A 19 -18.68 4.14 3.10
C LEU A 19 -18.84 3.44 4.46
N SER A 20 -18.93 4.21 5.55
CA SER A 20 -19.26 3.71 6.89
C SER A 20 -20.63 3.02 6.94
N GLU A 21 -21.63 3.59 6.29
CA GLU A 21 -22.98 3.01 6.19
C GLU A 21 -22.97 1.74 5.35
N ALA A 22 -22.27 1.73 4.21
CA ALA A 22 -22.10 0.54 3.39
C ALA A 22 -21.43 -0.60 4.18
N ALA A 23 -20.39 -0.29 4.96
CA ALA A 23 -19.70 -1.26 5.82
C ALA A 23 -20.61 -1.82 6.93
N LYS A 24 -21.42 -0.98 7.59
CA LYS A 24 -22.41 -1.43 8.59
C LYS A 24 -23.44 -2.38 7.99
N ARG A 25 -23.92 -2.11 6.77
CA ARG A 25 -24.87 -3.00 6.09
C ARG A 25 -24.26 -4.36 5.78
N LEU A 26 -23.00 -4.38 5.33
CA LEU A 26 -22.27 -5.63 5.08
C LEU A 26 -22.05 -6.43 6.38
N GLU A 27 -21.67 -5.76 7.47
CA GLU A 27 -21.56 -6.37 8.79
C GLU A 27 -22.91 -6.95 9.25
N ALA A 28 -24.00 -6.18 9.18
CA ALA A 28 -25.34 -6.62 9.55
C ALA A 28 -25.85 -7.80 8.70
N ALA A 29 -25.37 -7.92 7.46
CA ALA A 29 -25.63 -9.05 6.57
C ALA A 29 -24.75 -10.29 6.86
N GLY A 30 -23.86 -10.23 7.85
CA GLY A 30 -23.04 -11.37 8.29
C GLY A 30 -21.60 -11.39 7.76
N ALA A 31 -21.06 -10.26 7.29
CA ALA A 31 -19.64 -10.18 6.98
C ALA A 31 -18.78 -10.18 8.27
N ASP A 32 -17.82 -11.10 8.36
CA ASP A 32 -16.85 -11.18 9.47
C ASP A 32 -15.74 -10.15 9.31
N VAL A 33 -15.47 -9.76 8.06
CA VAL A 33 -14.49 -8.75 7.69
C VAL A 33 -15.08 -7.84 6.62
N VAL A 34 -15.00 -6.54 6.83
CA VAL A 34 -15.35 -5.49 5.85
C VAL A 34 -14.14 -4.61 5.56
N GLY A 35 -14.15 -3.81 4.50
CA GLY A 35 -13.09 -2.81 4.29
C GLY A 35 -12.85 -2.49 2.83
N PHE A 36 -11.59 -2.19 2.49
CA PHE A 36 -11.25 -1.65 1.17
C PHE A 36 -10.11 -2.40 0.49
N ASN A 37 -10.18 -2.46 -0.83
CA ASN A 37 -9.12 -3.00 -1.67
C ASN A 37 -8.96 -2.23 -2.98
N CYS A 38 -7.77 -2.32 -3.57
CA CYS A 38 -7.44 -1.74 -4.87
C CYS A 38 -7.62 -0.21 -4.92
N ILE A 39 -7.58 0.33 -6.15
CA ILE A 39 -7.89 1.71 -6.57
C ILE A 39 -7.09 2.81 -5.87
N ARG A 40 -7.30 2.98 -4.57
CA ARG A 40 -6.64 4.00 -3.75
C ARG A 40 -5.30 3.52 -3.24
N GLY A 41 -4.34 4.45 -3.22
CA GLY A 41 -3.03 4.23 -2.64
C GLY A 41 -3.07 4.15 -1.11
N PRO A 42 -1.92 3.86 -0.47
CA PRO A 42 -1.87 3.61 0.97
C PRO A 42 -2.35 4.81 1.78
N TRP A 43 -1.91 6.02 1.39
CA TRP A 43 -2.15 7.24 2.14
C TRP A 43 -3.57 7.78 1.98
N THR A 44 -4.16 7.65 0.80
CA THR A 44 -5.52 8.14 0.50
C THR A 44 -6.60 7.18 1.00
N MET A 45 -6.23 5.94 1.34
CA MET A 45 -7.11 4.95 1.95
C MET A 45 -7.20 5.10 3.49
N LEU A 46 -6.13 5.57 4.17
CA LEU A 46 -6.10 5.65 5.64
C LEU A 46 -7.26 6.43 6.28
N PRO A 47 -7.65 7.63 5.80
CA PRO A 47 -8.78 8.35 6.39
C PRO A 47 -10.10 7.59 6.26
N LEU A 48 -10.31 6.90 5.13
CA LEU A 48 -11.51 6.10 4.90
C LEU A 48 -11.55 4.89 5.83
N LEU A 49 -10.40 4.26 6.07
CA LEU A 49 -10.29 3.14 7.02
C LEU A 49 -10.63 3.57 8.43
N ALA A 50 -10.21 4.76 8.86
CA ALA A 50 -10.55 5.29 10.18
C ALA A 50 -12.08 5.48 10.33
N GLU A 51 -12.74 6.02 9.31
CA GLU A 51 -14.20 6.19 9.30
C GLU A 51 -14.93 4.84 9.40
N VAL A 52 -14.57 3.86 8.56
CA VAL A 52 -15.19 2.52 8.59
C VAL A 52 -14.90 1.81 9.90
N ARG A 53 -13.66 1.90 10.41
CA ARG A 53 -13.29 1.24 11.66
C ARG A 53 -14.09 1.77 12.85
N ALA A 54 -14.39 3.06 12.89
CA ALA A 54 -15.24 3.65 13.92
C ALA A 54 -16.72 3.22 13.79
N ALA A 55 -17.13 2.76 12.61
CA ALA A 55 -18.53 2.46 12.28
C ALA A 55 -18.94 1.00 12.53
N VAL A 56 -18.01 0.05 12.51
CA VAL A 56 -18.28 -1.40 12.57
C VAL A 56 -17.61 -2.06 13.76
N LYS A 57 -18.06 -3.26 14.16
CA LYS A 57 -17.46 -4.05 15.25
C LYS A 57 -16.61 -5.22 14.74
N CYS A 58 -16.93 -5.76 13.56
CA CYS A 58 -16.23 -6.86 12.91
C CYS A 58 -14.81 -6.46 12.48
N HIS A 59 -14.03 -7.37 11.90
CA HIS A 59 -12.67 -7.02 11.47
C HIS A 59 -12.69 -6.07 10.27
N VAL A 60 -11.66 -5.23 10.16
CA VAL A 60 -11.46 -4.35 8.99
C VAL A 60 -10.27 -4.81 8.17
N ALA A 61 -10.44 -4.79 6.85
CA ALA A 61 -9.43 -5.08 5.85
C ALA A 61 -8.96 -3.84 5.11
N ALA A 62 -7.65 -3.80 4.82
CA ALA A 62 -7.05 -2.79 3.96
C ALA A 62 -6.05 -3.42 2.99
N LEU A 63 -6.33 -3.26 1.70
CA LEU A 63 -5.49 -3.76 0.61
C LEU A 63 -5.31 -2.67 -0.45
N PRO A 64 -4.60 -1.57 -0.17
CA PRO A 64 -4.39 -0.51 -1.16
C PRO A 64 -3.57 -1.01 -2.35
N VAL A 65 -3.63 -0.28 -3.47
CA VAL A 65 -2.59 -0.41 -4.50
C VAL A 65 -1.30 0.26 -3.99
N PRO A 66 -0.10 -0.23 -4.35
CA PRO A 66 1.15 0.36 -3.90
C PRO A 66 1.60 1.50 -4.82
N TYR A 67 0.71 2.44 -5.12
CA TYR A 67 1.03 3.64 -5.91
C TYR A 67 0.80 4.90 -5.07
N ARG A 68 1.64 5.92 -5.27
CA ARG A 68 1.59 7.20 -4.58
C ARG A 68 0.46 8.07 -5.13
N THR A 69 -0.76 7.82 -4.66
CA THR A 69 -1.94 8.67 -4.94
C THR A 69 -1.99 9.88 -4.02
N THR A 70 -2.57 10.99 -4.49
CA THR A 70 -2.74 12.25 -3.73
C THR A 70 -4.22 12.52 -3.41
N GLN A 71 -4.55 13.63 -2.74
CA GLN A 71 -5.96 13.96 -2.49
C GLN A 71 -6.68 14.35 -3.80
N GLU A 72 -5.96 15.02 -4.70
CA GLU A 72 -6.43 15.47 -6.02
C GLU A 72 -6.58 14.29 -7.00
N GLU A 73 -5.66 13.32 -6.90
CA GLU A 73 -5.61 12.09 -7.69
C GLU A 73 -5.63 10.85 -6.77
N PRO A 74 -6.76 10.58 -6.08
CA PRO A 74 -6.81 9.59 -5.02
C PRO A 74 -6.75 8.14 -5.48
N THR A 75 -6.80 7.92 -6.79
CA THR A 75 -6.82 6.61 -7.42
C THR A 75 -5.66 6.44 -8.39
N PHE A 76 -5.12 5.24 -8.54
CA PHE A 76 -4.11 4.95 -9.56
C PHE A 76 -4.61 5.17 -11.01
N GLN A 77 -5.93 5.17 -11.26
CA GLN A 77 -6.48 5.53 -12.59
C GLN A 77 -6.55 7.05 -12.83
N SER A 78 -6.43 7.86 -11.79
CA SER A 78 -6.47 9.32 -11.87
C SER A 78 -5.09 9.97 -11.86
N LEU A 79 -4.02 9.19 -11.71
CA LEU A 79 -2.65 9.72 -11.68
C LEU A 79 -2.29 10.40 -12.99
N SER A 80 -1.55 11.50 -12.90
CA SER A 80 -0.88 12.14 -14.03
C SER A 80 0.64 12.08 -13.84
N ASP A 81 1.37 11.91 -14.94
CA ASP A 81 2.84 11.93 -14.94
C ASP A 81 3.34 13.32 -15.31
N SER A 82 4.20 13.90 -14.48
CA SER A 82 4.82 15.20 -14.71
C SER A 82 6.06 15.16 -15.60
N HIS A 83 6.59 13.97 -15.89
CA HIS A 83 7.82 13.75 -16.65
C HIS A 83 7.57 13.21 -18.06
N TRP A 84 6.45 12.53 -18.27
CA TRP A 84 6.03 12.00 -19.56
C TRP A 84 4.55 12.31 -19.82
N HIS A 85 4.19 12.66 -21.05
CA HIS A 85 2.83 13.08 -21.40
C HIS A 85 2.27 12.41 -22.66
N ASP A 86 3.10 11.70 -23.43
CA ASP A 86 2.70 11.05 -24.68
C ASP A 86 2.18 9.63 -24.41
N PHE A 87 0.97 9.56 -23.88
CA PHE A 87 0.28 8.30 -23.59
C PHE A 87 -0.86 8.08 -24.60
N PRO A 88 -1.00 6.88 -25.20
CA PRO A 88 -2.11 6.58 -26.12
C PRO A 88 -3.49 6.82 -25.49
N GLU A 89 -3.66 6.51 -24.20
CA GLU A 89 -4.90 6.69 -23.44
C GLU A 89 -4.99 8.07 -22.76
N GLY A 90 -4.02 8.96 -23.01
CA GLY A 90 -3.91 10.29 -22.41
C GLY A 90 -3.61 10.29 -20.90
N ARG A 91 -3.20 9.16 -20.34
CA ARG A 91 -2.83 9.01 -18.92
C ARG A 91 -1.90 7.81 -18.69
N PRO A 92 -1.23 7.72 -17.53
CA PRO A 92 -0.31 6.63 -17.23
C PRO A 92 -0.99 5.27 -17.00
N PHE A 93 -2.20 5.25 -16.42
CA PHE A 93 -2.92 3.99 -16.21
C PHE A 93 -3.39 3.39 -17.54
N PRO A 94 -3.26 2.06 -17.76
CA PRO A 94 -2.76 1.06 -16.82
C PRO A 94 -1.28 0.66 -17.00
N THR A 95 -0.61 1.12 -18.05
CA THR A 95 0.65 0.54 -18.54
C THR A 95 1.90 1.29 -18.13
N SER A 96 1.78 2.51 -17.60
CA SER A 96 2.91 3.40 -17.28
C SER A 96 2.88 3.86 -15.82
N LEU A 97 2.62 2.93 -14.90
CA LEU A 97 2.46 3.22 -13.46
C LEU A 97 3.77 3.14 -12.66
N ASP A 98 4.85 2.70 -13.28
CA ASP A 98 6.18 2.49 -12.69
C ASP A 98 6.69 3.68 -11.87
N PRO A 99 6.57 4.95 -12.35
CA PRO A 99 7.06 6.11 -11.60
C PRO A 99 6.36 6.32 -10.25
N PHE A 100 5.13 5.81 -10.11
CA PHE A 100 4.29 6.05 -8.96
C PHE A 100 4.41 4.98 -7.88
N VAL A 101 5.15 3.89 -8.12
CA VAL A 101 5.21 2.75 -7.20
C VAL A 101 5.83 3.17 -5.85
N CYS A 102 5.10 2.93 -4.76
CA CYS A 102 5.58 3.06 -3.39
C CYS A 102 6.78 2.15 -3.16
N ASN A 103 7.78 2.61 -2.42
CA ASN A 103 8.87 1.74 -2.00
C ASN A 103 8.43 0.85 -0.82
N ARG A 104 9.28 -0.13 -0.48
CA ARG A 104 9.01 -1.09 0.60
C ARG A 104 8.79 -0.44 1.98
N HIS A 105 9.45 0.69 2.26
CA HIS A 105 9.35 1.38 3.53
C HIS A 105 8.01 2.12 3.65
N GLU A 106 7.55 2.74 2.56
CA GLU A 106 6.22 3.37 2.49
C GLU A 106 5.10 2.36 2.80
N ILE A 107 5.17 1.16 2.23
CA ILE A 107 4.21 0.09 2.52
C ILE A 107 4.31 -0.41 3.96
N GLY A 108 5.53 -0.52 4.51
CA GLY A 108 5.72 -0.86 5.93
C GLY A 108 5.12 0.19 6.88
N GLU A 109 5.30 1.47 6.58
CA GLU A 109 4.72 2.56 7.36
C GLU A 109 3.19 2.62 7.25
N PHE A 110 2.65 2.38 6.06
CA PHE A 110 1.20 2.18 5.91
C PHE A 110 0.69 1.05 6.81
N ALA A 111 1.37 -0.09 6.84
CA ALA A 111 0.98 -1.25 7.65
C ALA A 111 0.88 -0.89 9.13
N LYS A 112 1.90 -0.21 9.67
CA LYS A 112 1.91 0.26 11.07
C LYS A 112 0.75 1.22 11.35
N LYS A 113 0.50 2.19 10.47
CA LYS A 113 -0.57 3.18 10.64
C LYS A 113 -1.95 2.53 10.56
N ALA A 114 -2.20 1.66 9.58
CA ALA A 114 -3.45 0.93 9.45
C ALA A 114 -3.68 0.01 10.66
N HIS A 115 -2.63 -0.68 11.13
CA HIS A 115 -2.70 -1.48 12.35
C HIS A 115 -3.03 -0.65 13.59
N ALA A 116 -2.43 0.54 13.75
CA ALA A 116 -2.73 1.46 14.85
C ALA A 116 -4.18 1.99 14.82
N ILE A 117 -4.82 2.06 13.65
CA ILE A 117 -6.25 2.37 13.52
C ILE A 117 -7.12 1.21 14.02
N GLY A 118 -6.62 -0.02 14.07
CA GLY A 118 -7.39 -1.23 14.40
C GLY A 118 -7.76 -2.08 13.18
N VAL A 119 -6.99 -1.95 12.09
CA VAL A 119 -7.10 -2.81 10.91
C VAL A 119 -6.16 -4.01 11.06
N HIS A 120 -6.70 -5.23 10.99
CA HIS A 120 -5.93 -6.46 11.24
C HIS A 120 -5.84 -7.38 10.02
N TYR A 121 -6.67 -7.17 8.99
CA TYR A 121 -6.53 -7.85 7.71
C TYR A 121 -5.81 -6.91 6.74
N LEU A 122 -4.48 -7.05 6.65
CA LEU A 122 -3.65 -6.16 5.85
C LEU A 122 -3.08 -6.89 4.62
N GLY A 123 -3.18 -6.23 3.47
CA GLY A 123 -2.67 -6.70 2.19
C GLY A 123 -2.23 -5.55 1.29
N VAL A 124 -1.86 -5.89 0.06
CA VAL A 124 -1.57 -4.94 -1.01
C VAL A 124 -2.13 -5.52 -2.29
N CYS A 125 -2.79 -4.70 -3.12
CA CYS A 125 -3.56 -5.14 -4.28
C CYS A 125 -2.75 -5.00 -5.59
N CYS A 126 -3.38 -4.59 -6.69
CA CYS A 126 -2.75 -4.46 -8.01
C CYS A 126 -1.44 -3.66 -7.94
N GLY A 127 -0.37 -4.18 -8.54
CA GLY A 127 0.98 -3.60 -8.47
C GLY A 127 1.84 -4.14 -7.32
N ALA A 128 1.29 -4.95 -6.41
CA ALA A 128 2.07 -5.53 -5.32
C ALA A 128 3.18 -6.47 -5.82
N GLY A 129 4.44 -6.14 -5.50
CA GLY A 129 5.55 -7.07 -5.59
C GLY A 129 5.75 -7.84 -4.28
N PRO A 130 6.46 -9.00 -4.29
CA PRO A 130 6.76 -9.77 -3.08
C PRO A 130 7.48 -8.97 -1.99
N HIS A 131 8.26 -7.96 -2.37
CA HIS A 131 8.98 -7.10 -1.43
C HIS A 131 8.05 -6.14 -0.65
N HIS A 132 6.90 -5.75 -1.22
CA HIS A 132 5.87 -4.99 -0.50
C HIS A 132 5.23 -5.83 0.60
N ILE A 133 4.84 -7.06 0.27
CA ILE A 133 4.20 -7.99 1.22
C ILE A 133 5.16 -8.34 2.37
N ARG A 134 6.44 -8.60 2.07
CA ARG A 134 7.46 -8.83 3.10
C ARG A 134 7.63 -7.63 4.02
N ALA A 135 7.81 -6.44 3.45
CA ALA A 135 8.02 -5.23 4.25
C ALA A 135 6.81 -4.88 5.12
N MET A 136 5.59 -5.09 4.62
CA MET A 136 4.36 -4.98 5.41
C MET A 136 4.37 -5.93 6.62
N ALA A 137 4.73 -7.20 6.41
CA ALA A 137 4.77 -8.19 7.48
C ALA A 137 5.86 -7.88 8.52
N GLU A 138 7.08 -7.58 8.06
CA GLU A 138 8.24 -7.25 8.90
C GLU A 138 8.03 -5.96 9.69
N ALA A 139 7.36 -4.96 9.11
CA ALA A 139 7.02 -3.72 9.79
C ALA A 139 6.09 -3.92 11.01
N LEU A 140 5.34 -5.03 11.03
CA LEU A 140 4.48 -5.44 12.14
C LEU A 140 5.13 -6.53 13.01
N GLY A 141 6.45 -6.70 12.93
CA GLY A 141 7.20 -7.65 13.75
C GLY A 141 7.06 -9.12 13.33
N ARG A 142 6.49 -9.40 12.15
CA ARG A 142 6.38 -10.78 11.63
C ARG A 142 7.61 -11.14 10.80
N HIS A 143 8.01 -12.41 10.88
CA HIS A 143 9.11 -12.97 10.08
C HIS A 143 8.64 -14.17 9.26
N PRO A 144 7.87 -13.96 8.16
CA PRO A 144 7.44 -15.05 7.29
C PRO A 144 8.65 -15.75 6.63
N PRO A 145 8.48 -16.98 6.10
CA PRO A 145 9.57 -17.69 5.40
C PRO A 145 10.22 -16.87 4.27
N ALA A 146 9.44 -15.99 3.63
CA ALA A 146 9.94 -15.11 2.57
C ALA A 146 10.93 -14.05 3.09
N SER A 147 10.98 -13.73 4.39
CA SER A 147 11.94 -12.79 4.99
C SER A 147 13.40 -13.17 4.77
N ARG A 148 13.69 -14.43 4.42
CA ARG A 148 15.02 -14.85 3.94
C ARG A 148 15.51 -14.08 2.70
N TYR A 149 14.58 -13.46 1.95
CA TYR A 149 14.86 -12.63 0.77
C TYR A 149 14.84 -11.13 1.06
N SER A 150 14.84 -10.73 2.34
CA SER A 150 14.94 -9.32 2.71
C SER A 150 16.38 -8.82 2.47
N PRO A 151 16.56 -7.52 2.14
CA PRO A 151 17.88 -6.99 1.81
C PRO A 151 18.84 -7.16 2.98
N ASP A 152 19.98 -7.79 2.71
CA ASP A 152 21.08 -7.86 3.65
C ASP A 152 22.07 -6.72 3.35
N MET A 153 21.81 -5.57 3.96
CA MET A 153 22.64 -4.38 3.75
C MET A 153 24.07 -4.57 4.22
N THR A 154 24.36 -5.54 5.10
CA THR A 154 25.75 -5.86 5.48
C THR A 154 26.58 -6.29 4.27
N LYS A 155 25.95 -6.79 3.20
CA LYS A 155 26.58 -7.21 1.95
C LYS A 155 26.51 -6.16 0.83
N HIS A 156 25.96 -4.98 1.08
CA HIS A 156 25.86 -3.94 0.05
C HIS A 156 27.26 -3.47 -0.39
N ALA A 157 27.46 -3.31 -1.70
CA ALA A 157 28.78 -3.02 -2.26
C ALA A 157 29.42 -1.72 -1.71
N PHE A 158 28.58 -0.70 -1.46
CA PHE A 158 29.01 0.61 -1.00
C PHE A 158 28.75 0.85 0.50
N PHE A 159 27.67 0.27 1.04
CA PHE A 159 27.16 0.61 2.39
C PHE A 159 27.26 -0.56 3.37
N GLY A 160 27.83 -1.68 2.95
CA GLY A 160 27.92 -2.88 3.75
C GLY A 160 29.11 -2.90 4.70
N SER A 161 29.08 -3.87 5.61
CA SER A 161 30.09 -4.10 6.64
C SER A 161 30.73 -5.49 6.56
N ASN A 162 30.35 -6.31 5.57
CA ASN A 162 30.89 -7.65 5.39
C ASN A 162 32.39 -7.59 5.05
N LYS A 163 33.19 -8.41 5.75
CA LYS A 163 34.67 -8.46 5.58
C LYS A 163 35.16 -8.77 4.17
N ARG A 164 34.31 -9.35 3.31
CA ARG A 164 34.64 -9.66 1.91
C ARG A 164 34.50 -8.47 0.96
N LEU A 165 33.94 -7.35 1.43
CA LEU A 165 33.74 -6.15 0.61
C LEU A 165 35.08 -5.49 0.28
N LYS A 166 35.18 -4.93 -0.93
CA LYS A 166 36.41 -4.28 -1.40
C LYS A 166 36.50 -2.88 -0.81
N ALA A 167 37.64 -2.55 -0.21
CA ALA A 167 37.87 -1.26 0.44
C ALA A 167 37.64 -0.07 -0.50
N HIS A 168 38.00 -0.18 -1.79
CA HIS A 168 37.77 0.90 -2.76
C HIS A 168 36.27 1.18 -2.99
N ASN A 169 35.40 0.18 -2.91
CA ASN A 169 33.95 0.39 -3.05
C ASN A 169 33.38 1.08 -1.81
N ILE A 170 33.78 0.64 -0.62
CA ILE A 170 33.33 1.25 0.64
C ILE A 170 33.80 2.70 0.75
N ALA A 171 35.05 2.98 0.37
CA ALA A 171 35.57 4.35 0.34
C ALA A 171 34.85 5.25 -0.66
N TYR A 172 34.24 4.67 -1.71
CA TYR A 172 33.46 5.43 -2.70
C TYR A 172 32.08 5.86 -2.18
N ALA A 173 31.58 5.25 -1.10
CA ALA A 173 30.24 5.52 -0.58
C ALA A 173 29.97 7.00 -0.29
N GLY A 174 30.98 7.76 0.15
CA GLY A 174 30.86 9.20 0.40
C GLY A 174 30.82 10.09 -0.84
N LYS A 175 30.91 9.51 -2.05
CA LYS A 175 30.80 10.22 -3.34
C LYS A 175 29.49 9.95 -4.07
N LEU A 176 28.61 9.12 -3.51
CA LEU A 176 27.25 8.88 -4.02
C LEU A 176 26.32 9.99 -3.55
#